data_AF-X1E8D7-F1
#
_entry.id   AF-X1E8D7-F1
#
_cell.length_a   1.000
_cell.length_b   1.000
_cell.length_c   1.000
_cell.angle_alpha   90.00
_cell.angle_beta   90.00
_cell.angle_gamma   90.00
#
_symmetry.space_group_name_H-M   'P 1'
#
loop_
_entity.id
_entity.type
_entity.pdbx_description
1 polymer ?
#
loop_
_entity_poly.entity_id
_entity_poly.type
_entity_poly.pdbx_seq_one_letter_code
_entity_poly.pdbx_strand_id
1 'polypeptide(L)'
;MKENLQAKLWQIRMEKDGETTRLYVVSIHKPMLVFESYFGRLRRRFEIAPSKKQDPPVFYLLAGEKAEVERATDMHGFKLKAITEKYIILEVKNPENKNLYEISLFNPRLRGFWRREYVFSKDKREAASFAQQFKENYHIDIKKASKIDGCRVEAVEKDRIILTRQA
;
A
#
# COMPACT_ATOMS: atom_id res chain seq x y z
N MET A 1 -5.17 -19.87 27.44
CA MET A 1 -4.92 -18.42 27.31
C MET A 1 -4.97 -18.06 25.83
N LYS A 2 -5.89 -17.20 25.38
CA LYS A 2 -5.82 -16.66 24.02
C LYS A 2 -4.75 -15.58 24.05
N GLU A 3 -3.58 -15.84 23.47
CA GLU A 3 -2.63 -14.75 23.20
C GLU A 3 -3.37 -13.70 22.38
N ASN A 4 -3.49 -12.49 22.93
CA ASN A 4 -4.13 -11.38 22.26
C ASN A 4 -3.14 -10.82 21.23
N LEU A 5 -2.92 -11.59 20.15
CA LEU A 5 -1.93 -11.27 19.14
C LEU A 5 -2.30 -9.94 18.47
N GLN A 6 -1.50 -8.91 18.74
CA GLN A 6 -1.73 -7.58 18.22
C GLN A 6 -1.37 -7.51 16.73
N ALA A 7 -2.26 -6.92 15.93
CA ALA A 7 -2.01 -6.66 14.53
C ALA A 7 -0.87 -5.65 14.36
N LYS A 8 -0.03 -5.88 13.35
CA LYS A 8 1.13 -5.05 13.00
C LYS A 8 0.99 -4.57 11.57
N LEU A 9 1.62 -3.43 11.27
CA LEU A 9 1.81 -2.97 9.90
C LEU A 9 3.05 -3.65 9.32
N TRP A 10 2.89 -4.26 8.16
CA TRP A 10 3.96 -4.87 7.39
C TRP A 10 4.14 -4.11 6.09
N GLN A 11 5.38 -3.79 5.75
CA GLN A 11 5.77 -3.26 4.45
C GLN A 11 6.30 -4.41 3.60
N ILE A 12 5.82 -4.47 2.37
CA ILE A 12 6.32 -5.34 1.32
C ILE A 12 7.01 -4.41 0.33
N ARG A 13 8.34 -4.39 0.38
CA ARG A 13 9.18 -3.65 -0.58
C ARG A 13 9.39 -4.55 -1.78
N MET A 14 8.94 -4.13 -2.95
CA MET A 14 9.10 -4.86 -4.21
C MET A 14 10.04 -4.09 -5.13
N GLU A 15 10.96 -4.81 -5.76
CA GLU A 15 11.96 -4.26 -6.66
C GLU A 15 11.96 -4.99 -8.00
N LYS A 16 12.09 -4.22 -9.08
CA LYS A 16 12.21 -4.71 -10.44
C LYS A 16 13.00 -3.72 -11.28
N ASP A 17 14.08 -4.18 -11.91
CA ASP A 17 14.88 -3.39 -12.86
C ASP A 17 15.27 -1.98 -12.35
N GLY A 18 15.66 -1.87 -11.07
CA GLY A 18 16.06 -0.62 -10.41
C GLY A 18 14.89 0.22 -9.87
N GLU A 19 13.64 -0.14 -10.17
CA GLU A 19 12.45 0.49 -9.60
C GLU A 19 12.06 -0.17 -8.29
N THR A 20 11.57 0.63 -7.34
CA THR A 20 11.07 0.17 -6.04
C THR A 20 9.66 0.67 -5.81
N THR A 21 8.78 -0.20 -5.34
CA THR A 21 7.45 0.13 -4.86
C THR A 21 7.20 -0.50 -3.50
N ARG A 22 6.27 0.07 -2.73
CA ARG A 22 5.94 -0.39 -1.38
C ARG A 22 4.45 -0.65 -1.31
N LEU A 23 4.10 -1.79 -0.72
CA LEU A 23 2.74 -2.15 -0.38
C LEU A 23 2.66 -2.40 1.12
N TYR A 24 1.62 -1.88 1.77
CA TYR A 24 1.43 -2.06 3.20
C TYR A 24 0.22 -2.95 3.51
N VAL A 25 0.37 -3.82 4.50
CA VAL A 25 -0.71 -4.71 4.96
C VAL A 25 -0.72 -4.78 6.48
N VAL A 26 -1.92 -4.73 7.07
CA VAL A 26 -2.11 -4.93 8.50
C VAL A 26 -2.47 -6.37 8.77
N SER A 27 -1.63 -7.07 9.51
CA SER A 27 -1.81 -8.48 9.85
C SER A 27 -1.15 -8.81 11.18
N ILE A 28 -1.69 -9.81 11.86
CA ILE A 28 -1.05 -10.40 13.04
C ILE A 28 0.25 -11.10 12.64
N HIS A 29 0.19 -11.91 11.58
CA HIS A 29 1.31 -12.69 11.10
C HIS A 29 2.06 -11.96 9.99
N LYS A 30 3.37 -12.16 9.94
CA LYS A 30 4.24 -11.66 8.87
C LYS A 30 3.75 -12.23 7.52
N PRO A 31 3.50 -11.39 6.51
CA PRO A 31 3.16 -11.86 5.18
C PRO A 31 4.21 -12.82 4.60
N MET A 32 3.74 -13.84 3.88
CA MET A 32 4.59 -14.78 3.17
C MET A 32 4.73 -14.37 1.71
N LEU A 33 5.95 -14.46 1.18
CA LEU A 33 6.25 -14.23 -0.23
C LEU A 33 6.42 -15.57 -0.93
N VAL A 34 5.74 -15.75 -2.05
CA VAL A 34 5.81 -16.98 -2.86
C VAL A 34 6.12 -16.59 -4.30
N PHE A 35 7.23 -17.09 -4.85
CA PHE A 35 7.55 -16.88 -6.25
C PHE A 35 6.60 -17.70 -7.13
N GLU A 36 5.87 -17.01 -8.00
CA GLU A 36 4.91 -17.63 -8.91
C GLU A 36 5.63 -18.18 -10.14
N SER A 37 5.54 -19.51 -10.35
CA SER A 37 5.76 -20.10 -11.67
C SER A 37 4.46 -20.03 -12.48
N TYR A 38 4.56 -20.01 -13.82
CA TYR A 38 3.39 -20.00 -14.71
C TYR A 38 2.37 -21.11 -14.40
N PHE A 39 2.85 -22.31 -14.07
CA PHE A 39 2.01 -23.44 -13.64
C PHE A 39 1.37 -23.25 -12.25
N GLY A 40 2.04 -22.53 -11.34
CA GLY A 40 1.50 -22.19 -10.02
C GLY A 40 0.27 -21.28 -10.08
N ARG A 41 0.20 -20.38 -11.08
CA ARG A 41 -0.95 -19.50 -11.31
C ARG A 41 -2.18 -20.25 -11.82
N LEU A 42 -1.98 -21.26 -12.67
CA LEU A 42 -3.04 -22.15 -13.16
C LEU A 42 -3.62 -23.00 -12.04
N ARG A 43 -2.77 -23.62 -11.22
CA ARG A 43 -3.20 -24.50 -10.10
C ARG A 43 -4.11 -23.78 -9.09
N ARG A 44 -3.85 -22.50 -8.81
CA ARG A 44 -4.67 -21.68 -7.89
C ARG A 44 -6.08 -21.38 -8.37
N ARG A 45 -6.34 -21.43 -9.68
CA ARG A 45 -7.72 -21.36 -10.21
C ARG A 45 -8.53 -22.60 -9.87
N PHE A 46 -7.87 -23.72 -9.58
CA PHE A 46 -8.50 -25.01 -9.28
C PHE A 46 -8.48 -25.39 -7.79
N GLU A 47 -7.60 -24.79 -6.97
CA GLU A 47 -7.46 -25.07 -5.52
C GLU A 47 -7.78 -23.84 -4.64
N ILE A 48 -8.91 -23.15 -4.86
CA ILE A 48 -9.37 -22.12 -3.90
C ILE A 48 -9.95 -22.83 -2.66
N ALA A 49 -9.07 -23.34 -1.80
CA ALA A 49 -9.44 -23.64 -0.42
C ALA A 49 -9.63 -22.31 0.33
N PRO A 50 -10.68 -22.15 1.15
CA PRO A 50 -10.85 -20.93 1.93
C PRO A 50 -9.70 -20.80 2.93
N SER A 51 -8.83 -19.80 2.75
CA SER A 51 -7.78 -19.47 3.72
C SER A 51 -8.44 -19.15 5.06
N LYS A 52 -7.98 -19.75 6.15
CA LYS A 52 -8.51 -19.44 7.48
C LYS A 52 -8.06 -18.03 7.85
N LYS A 53 -8.88 -17.28 8.60
CA LYS A 53 -8.53 -15.93 9.11
C LYS A 53 -7.23 -15.84 9.91
N GLN A 54 -6.62 -16.96 10.27
CA GLN A 54 -5.37 -17.07 11.03
C GLN A 54 -4.14 -17.33 10.16
N ASP A 55 -4.30 -17.61 8.87
CA ASP A 55 -3.16 -17.84 8.00
C ASP A 55 -2.48 -16.50 7.66
N PRO A 56 -1.15 -16.46 7.57
CA PRO A 56 -0.45 -15.25 7.13
C PRO A 56 -0.90 -14.86 5.70
N PRO A 57 -1.07 -13.56 5.41
CA PRO A 57 -1.32 -13.09 4.06
C PRO A 57 -0.23 -13.58 3.10
N VAL A 58 -0.63 -14.15 1.96
CA VAL A 58 0.28 -14.66 0.95
C VAL A 58 0.33 -13.70 -0.23
N PHE A 59 1.53 -13.25 -0.58
CA PHE A 59 1.79 -12.42 -1.74
C PHE A 59 2.61 -13.20 -2.76
N TYR A 60 2.16 -13.15 -4.00
CA TYR A 60 2.78 -13.88 -5.09
C TYR A 60 3.60 -12.93 -5.96
N LEU A 61 4.86 -13.29 -6.18
CA LEU A 61 5.82 -12.50 -6.93
C LEU A 61 5.97 -13.04 -8.35
N LEU A 62 5.99 -12.16 -9.34
CA LEU A 62 6.24 -12.53 -10.72
C LEU A 62 7.72 -12.80 -10.96
N ALA A 63 8.02 -13.51 -12.05
CA ALA A 63 9.40 -13.74 -12.47
C ALA A 63 10.15 -12.40 -12.65
N GLY A 64 11.35 -12.30 -12.04
CA GLY A 64 12.20 -11.11 -12.07
C GLY A 64 11.89 -10.08 -10.98
N GLU A 65 10.83 -10.25 -10.19
CA GLU A 65 10.56 -9.40 -9.03
C GLU A 65 11.35 -9.91 -7.82
N LYS A 66 11.95 -8.98 -7.07
CA LYS A 66 12.45 -9.23 -5.72
C LYS A 66 11.49 -8.58 -4.74
N ALA A 67 11.24 -9.21 -3.61
CA ALA A 67 10.51 -8.54 -2.54
C ALA A 67 10.99 -8.96 -1.17
N GLU A 68 10.82 -8.04 -0.22
CA GLU A 68 11.15 -8.22 1.18
C GLU A 68 9.99 -7.76 2.05
N VAL A 69 9.80 -8.45 3.17
CA VAL A 69 8.74 -8.15 4.13
C VAL A 69 9.38 -7.73 5.45
N GLU A 70 9.07 -6.50 5.86
CA GLU A 70 9.56 -5.91 7.11
C GLU A 70 8.43 -5.28 7.91
N ARG A 71 8.66 -5.09 9.21
CA ARG A 71 7.72 -4.39 10.07
C ARG A 71 7.85 -2.89 9.80
N ALA A 72 6.74 -2.22 9.55
CA ALA A 72 6.72 -0.80 9.25
C ALA A 72 6.22 0.04 10.43
N THR A 73 6.72 1.26 10.53
CA THR A 73 6.28 2.29 11.47
C THR A 73 5.63 3.47 10.77
N ASP A 74 5.55 3.45 9.44
CA ASP A 74 4.86 4.41 8.59
C ASP A 74 4.21 3.69 7.40
N MET A 75 3.29 4.39 6.74
CA MET A 75 2.61 3.96 5.52
C MET A 75 2.69 5.10 4.50
N HIS A 76 3.48 4.91 3.44
CA HIS A 76 3.73 5.94 2.42
C HIS A 76 4.21 7.28 2.99
N GLY A 77 5.09 7.24 3.99
CA GLY A 77 5.62 8.44 4.64
C GLY A 77 4.73 9.03 5.74
N PHE A 78 3.53 8.49 5.96
CA PHE A 78 2.68 8.87 7.10
C PHE A 78 2.93 7.94 8.29
N LYS A 79 3.37 8.49 9.40
CA LYS A 79 3.74 7.71 10.59
C LYS A 79 2.53 6.97 11.15
N LEU A 80 2.70 5.69 11.49
CA LEU A 80 1.67 4.90 12.12
C LEU A 80 1.48 5.35 13.57
N LYS A 81 0.26 5.80 13.90
CA LYS A 81 -0.12 6.18 15.27
C LYS A 81 -0.75 5.02 16.03
N ALA A 82 -1.70 4.32 15.41
CA ALA A 82 -2.40 3.21 16.05
C ALA A 82 -3.03 2.25 15.03
N ILE A 83 -3.19 0.99 15.44
CA ILE A 83 -4.01 -0.01 14.77
C ILE A 83 -5.07 -0.47 15.77
N THR A 84 -6.34 -0.31 15.43
CA THR A 84 -7.48 -0.78 16.23
C THR A 84 -8.15 -1.98 15.55
N GLU A 85 -9.25 -2.46 16.12
CA GLU A 85 -10.06 -3.51 15.49
C GLU A 85 -10.63 -3.07 14.13
N LYS A 86 -11.00 -1.79 14.00
CA LYS A 86 -11.68 -1.26 12.81
C LYS A 86 -10.82 -0.34 11.95
N TYR A 87 -9.79 0.28 12.52
CA TYR A 87 -9.10 1.38 11.87
C TYR A 87 -7.58 1.28 11.94
N ILE A 88 -6.94 1.87 10.94
CA ILE A 88 -5.53 2.23 10.93
C ILE A 88 -5.48 3.75 11.02
N ILE A 89 -4.75 4.27 12.00
CA ILE A 89 -4.61 5.72 12.24
C ILE A 89 -3.18 6.11 11.90
N LEU A 90 -3.04 6.99 10.91
CA LEU A 90 -1.76 7.56 10.49
C LEU A 90 -1.69 9.00 10.99
N GLU A 91 -0.55 9.40 11.55
CA GLU A 91 -0.24 10.76 11.99
C GLU A 91 0.24 11.60 10.80
N VAL A 92 -0.31 12.81 10.65
CA VAL A 92 0.03 13.75 9.57
C VAL A 92 0.07 15.19 10.07
N LYS A 93 0.66 16.09 9.28
CA LYS A 93 0.58 17.54 9.48
C LYS A 93 -0.14 18.18 8.30
N ASN A 94 -1.45 18.34 8.43
CA ASN A 94 -2.34 18.94 7.43
C ASN A 94 -3.13 20.12 8.01
N PRO A 95 -2.47 21.18 8.53
CA PRO A 95 -3.14 22.27 9.25
C PRO A 95 -4.17 23.02 8.40
N GLU A 96 -3.96 23.06 7.09
CA GLU A 96 -4.82 23.71 6.10
C GLU A 96 -6.02 22.85 5.67
N ASN A 97 -6.18 21.65 6.23
CA ASN A 97 -7.26 20.72 5.89
C ASN A 97 -7.36 20.42 4.38
N LYS A 98 -6.20 20.27 3.73
CA LYS A 98 -6.10 19.92 2.31
C LYS A 98 -6.63 18.51 2.08
N ASN A 99 -7.01 18.24 0.83
CA ASN A 99 -7.41 16.92 0.40
C ASN A 99 -6.20 16.02 0.20
N LEU A 100 -6.35 14.72 0.45
CA LEU A 100 -5.34 13.72 0.08
C LEU A 100 -5.52 13.32 -1.39
N TYR A 101 -4.44 13.41 -2.16
CA TYR A 101 -4.37 12.93 -3.55
C TYR A 101 -3.39 11.76 -3.65
N GLU A 102 -3.74 10.79 -4.50
CA GLU A 102 -2.86 9.71 -4.94
C GLU A 102 -2.31 10.07 -6.32
N ILE A 103 -0.99 9.99 -6.45
CA ILE A 103 -0.25 10.12 -7.69
C ILE A 103 0.28 8.73 -8.04
N SER A 104 -0.29 8.12 -9.08
CA SER A 104 0.19 6.84 -9.62
C SER A 104 1.26 7.10 -10.67
N LEU A 105 2.45 6.54 -10.47
CA LEU A 105 3.63 6.67 -11.31
C LEU A 105 3.87 5.34 -12.04
N PHE A 106 3.54 5.30 -13.32
CA PHE A 106 3.69 4.12 -14.18
C PHE A 106 5.00 4.22 -14.95
N ASN A 107 5.92 3.29 -14.74
CA ASN A 107 7.16 3.27 -15.51
C ASN A 107 6.87 2.63 -16.89
N PRO A 108 7.03 3.34 -18.01
CA PRO A 108 6.69 2.84 -19.34
C PRO A 108 7.57 1.65 -19.77
N ARG A 109 8.77 1.49 -19.18
CA ARG A 109 9.67 0.37 -19.43
C ARG A 109 9.23 -0.90 -18.69
N LEU A 110 8.50 -0.76 -17.58
CA LEU A 110 8.11 -1.86 -16.70
C LEU A 110 6.60 -2.08 -16.71
N ARG A 111 6.15 -2.97 -17.60
CA ARG A 111 4.73 -3.31 -17.73
C ARG A 111 4.16 -3.78 -16.39
N GLY A 112 3.15 -3.06 -15.89
CA GLY A 112 2.45 -3.39 -14.65
C GLY A 112 3.18 -3.01 -13.37
N PHE A 113 4.38 -2.41 -13.43
CA PHE A 113 5.05 -1.88 -12.27
C PHE A 113 4.71 -0.40 -12.12
N TRP A 114 4.19 -0.03 -10.96
CA TRP A 114 3.90 1.36 -10.62
C TRP A 114 4.26 1.66 -9.18
N ARG A 115 4.59 2.92 -8.94
CA ARG A 115 4.74 3.51 -7.61
C ARG A 115 3.54 4.39 -7.32
N ARG A 116 3.15 4.50 -6.06
CA ARG A 116 2.14 5.47 -5.61
C ARG A 116 2.78 6.44 -4.66
N GLU A 117 2.47 7.70 -4.85
CA GLU A 117 2.80 8.78 -3.93
C GLU A 117 1.51 9.41 -3.43
N TYR A 118 1.48 9.83 -2.17
CA TYR A 118 0.31 10.47 -1.59
C TYR A 118 0.69 11.87 -1.11
N VAL A 119 -0.12 12.86 -1.48
CA VAL A 119 0.18 14.27 -1.20
C VAL A 119 -1.06 15.02 -0.73
N PHE A 120 -0.87 15.93 0.22
CA PHE A 120 -1.89 16.88 0.61
C PHE A 120 -1.92 18.05 -0.37
N SER A 121 -3.05 18.28 -1.01
CA SER A 121 -3.23 19.38 -1.97
C SER A 121 -4.63 19.98 -1.85
N LYS A 122 -4.75 21.29 -2.05
CA LYS A 122 -6.02 22.01 -2.06
C LYS A 122 -6.93 21.46 -3.14
N ASP A 123 -6.39 21.27 -4.34
CA ASP A 123 -7.09 20.77 -5.51
C ASP A 123 -6.18 19.89 -6.39
N LYS A 124 -6.77 19.33 -7.46
CA LYS A 124 -6.05 18.48 -8.42
C LYS A 124 -4.98 19.24 -9.21
N ARG A 125 -5.11 20.56 -9.39
CA ARG A 125 -4.12 21.36 -10.13
C ARG A 125 -2.84 21.52 -9.31
N GLU A 126 -2.95 21.80 -8.02
CA GLU A 126 -1.79 21.84 -7.12
C GLU A 126 -1.08 20.48 -7.06
N ALA A 127 -1.82 19.38 -6.94
CA ALA A 127 -1.26 18.03 -7.01
C ALA A 127 -0.56 17.76 -8.35
N ALA A 128 -1.13 18.22 -9.46
CA ALA A 128 -0.55 18.08 -10.80
C ALA A 128 0.72 18.92 -11.00
N SER A 129 0.82 20.08 -10.36
CA SER A 129 2.06 20.87 -10.33
C SER A 129 3.16 20.14 -9.59
N PHE A 130 2.86 19.57 -8.42
CA PHE A 130 3.81 18.73 -7.68
C PHE A 130 4.25 17.51 -8.50
N ALA A 131 3.33 16.85 -9.19
CA ALA A 131 3.62 15.65 -9.96
C ALA A 131 4.52 15.90 -11.20
N GLN A 132 4.70 17.14 -11.67
CA GLN A 132 5.54 17.42 -12.84
C GLN A 132 6.97 16.88 -12.69
N GLN A 133 7.49 16.87 -11.46
CA GLN A 133 8.85 16.38 -11.16
C GLN A 133 9.08 14.91 -11.54
N PHE A 134 8.02 14.12 -11.73
CA PHE A 134 8.11 12.70 -12.07
C PHE A 134 7.91 12.43 -13.57
N LYS A 135 7.47 13.41 -14.36
CA LYS A 135 7.02 13.17 -15.74
C LYS A 135 8.11 12.72 -16.70
N GLU A 136 9.36 13.04 -16.41
CA GLU A 136 10.50 12.63 -17.23
C GLU A 136 10.62 11.10 -17.29
N ASN A 137 10.32 10.43 -16.18
CA ASN A 137 10.55 8.99 -16.03
C ASN A 137 9.25 8.17 -15.97
N TYR A 138 8.11 8.80 -15.72
CA TYR A 138 6.84 8.11 -15.47
C TYR A 138 5.67 8.70 -16.26
N HIS A 139 4.77 7.82 -16.71
CA HIS A 139 3.41 8.23 -16.99
C HIS A 139 2.65 8.41 -15.67
N ILE A 140 1.86 9.48 -15.55
CA ILE A 140 1.27 9.89 -14.27
C ILE A 140 -0.25 9.92 -14.36
N ASP A 141 -0.91 9.30 -13.38
CA ASP A 141 -2.33 9.52 -13.08
C ASP A 141 -2.51 10.15 -11.70
N ILE A 142 -3.48 11.06 -11.57
CA ILE A 142 -3.73 11.81 -10.33
C ILE A 142 -5.22 11.77 -10.03
N LYS A 143 -5.54 11.33 -8.81
CA LYS A 143 -6.91 11.27 -8.30
C LYS A 143 -6.96 11.63 -6.83
N LYS A 144 -8.13 12.07 -6.37
CA LYS A 144 -8.38 12.20 -4.93
C LYS A 144 -8.32 10.81 -4.30
N ALA A 145 -7.56 10.64 -3.23
CA ALA A 145 -7.35 9.35 -2.59
C ALA A 145 -8.62 8.90 -1.86
N SER A 146 -9.25 7.84 -2.34
CA SER A 146 -10.36 7.16 -1.65
C SER A 146 -9.89 5.93 -0.87
N LYS A 147 -8.67 5.44 -1.16
CA LYS A 147 -8.04 4.27 -0.54
C LYS A 147 -6.52 4.49 -0.47
N ILE A 148 -5.87 3.83 0.48
CA ILE A 148 -4.42 3.64 0.52
C ILE A 148 -4.17 2.14 0.61
N ASP A 149 -3.53 1.56 -0.39
CA ASP A 149 -3.24 0.11 -0.49
C ASP A 149 -4.43 -0.80 -0.16
N GLY A 150 -5.60 -0.44 -0.69
CA GLY A 150 -6.86 -1.16 -0.49
C GLY A 150 -7.65 -0.72 0.75
N CYS A 151 -7.00 -0.17 1.78
CA CYS A 151 -7.66 0.36 2.97
C CYS A 151 -8.42 1.64 2.61
N ARG A 152 -9.74 1.70 2.83
CA ARG A 152 -10.56 2.87 2.49
C ARG A 152 -10.21 4.04 3.40
N VAL A 153 -10.11 5.24 2.81
CA VAL A 153 -9.96 6.49 3.58
C VAL A 153 -11.34 6.85 4.14
N GLU A 154 -11.49 6.75 5.46
CA GLU A 154 -12.71 7.16 6.16
C GLU A 154 -12.70 8.67 6.43
N ALA A 155 -11.56 9.19 6.91
CA ALA A 155 -11.40 10.60 7.18
C ALA A 155 -9.97 11.06 6.96
N VAL A 156 -9.84 12.31 6.53
CA VAL A 156 -8.60 13.07 6.49
C VAL A 156 -8.83 14.30 7.36
N GLU A 157 -8.07 14.38 8.45
CA GLU A 157 -8.15 15.48 9.42
C GLU A 157 -6.83 16.25 9.43
N LYS A 158 -6.72 17.25 10.31
CA LYS A 158 -5.54 18.11 10.40
C LYS A 158 -4.31 17.37 10.93
N ASP A 159 -4.49 16.41 11.83
CA ASP A 159 -3.41 15.70 12.53
C ASP A 159 -3.37 14.19 12.21
N ARG A 160 -4.35 13.67 11.46
CA ARG A 160 -4.45 12.23 11.17
C ARG A 160 -5.16 11.90 9.86
N ILE A 161 -4.84 10.71 9.34
CA ILE A 161 -5.65 10.00 8.35
C ILE A 161 -6.23 8.76 9.05
N ILE A 162 -7.52 8.50 8.85
CA ILE A 162 -8.21 7.31 9.37
C ILE A 162 -8.55 6.41 8.18
N LEU A 163 -8.02 5.19 8.21
CA LEU A 163 -8.30 4.17 7.21
C LEU A 163 -9.10 3.03 7.80
N THR A 164 -10.06 2.48 7.05
CA THR A 164 -10.73 1.23 7.41
C THR A 164 -9.74 0.08 7.34
N ARG A 165 -9.67 -0.72 8.40
CA ARG A 165 -8.93 -1.97 8.38
C ARG A 165 -9.71 -2.99 7.54
N GLN A 166 -9.07 -3.53 6.51
CA GLN A 166 -9.63 -4.65 5.76
C GLN A 166 -9.68 -5.89 6.68
N ALA A 167 -10.83 -6.57 6.70
CA ALA A 167 -11.12 -7.70 7.58
C ALA A 167 -10.67 -9.05 7.02
#